data_AF-I2GDW2-F1
#
_entry.id   AF-I2GDW2-F1
#
_cell.length_a   1.000
_cell.length_b   1.000
_cell.length_c   1.000
_cell.angle_alpha   90.00
_cell.angle_beta   90.00
_cell.angle_gamma   90.00
#
_symmetry.space_group_name_H-M   'P 1'
#
loop_
_entity.id
_entity.type
_entity.pdbx_description
1 polymer ?
#
loop_
_entity_poly.entity_id
_entity_poly.type
_entity_poly.pdbx_seq_one_letter_code
_entity_poly.pdbx_strand_id
1 'polypeptide(L)'
;MKRIAFFILISVVAGCRPKAVTPINDLIGKIWQAKQVKEGTTVVYTAGATSNVRPGYVNFRLNLSQADKAILTDLDGRPTTGTWSISPDNQRLILENLTPKPSGSIGTVEFYITATPTEAELHLLRTSESRKTGNSLNEYLLVPAN
;
A
#
# COMPACT_ATOMS: atom_id res chain seq x y z
N MET A 1 29.71 4.20 67.90
CA MET A 1 30.15 3.83 66.53
C MET A 1 29.07 2.95 65.90
N LYS A 2 28.49 3.36 64.78
CA LYS A 2 28.12 2.54 63.59
C LYS A 2 27.17 3.36 62.71
N ARG A 3 27.72 3.87 61.61
CA ARG A 3 27.02 4.58 60.53
C ARG A 3 26.33 3.52 59.67
N ILE A 4 25.01 3.59 59.51
CA ILE A 4 24.28 2.76 58.54
C ILE A 4 24.14 3.60 57.28
N ALA A 5 24.90 3.24 56.25
CA ALA A 5 24.92 3.90 54.95
C ALA A 5 23.73 3.44 54.11
N PHE A 6 22.99 4.42 53.60
CA PHE A 6 21.85 4.32 52.69
C PHE A 6 22.38 4.05 51.27
N PHE A 7 22.12 2.87 50.71
CA PHE A 7 22.46 2.55 49.32
C PHE A 7 21.23 2.82 48.43
N ILE A 8 21.24 3.94 47.71
CA ILE A 8 20.27 4.25 46.65
C ILE A 8 20.77 3.58 45.36
N LEU A 9 20.00 2.62 44.85
CA LEU A 9 20.19 2.03 43.54
C LEU A 9 19.48 2.90 42.50
N ILE A 10 20.23 3.69 41.73
CA ILE A 10 19.72 4.49 40.62
C ILE A 10 19.63 3.60 39.38
N SER A 11 18.43 3.12 39.08
CA SER A 11 18.11 2.44 37.82
C SER A 11 18.03 3.47 36.69
N VAL A 12 19.05 3.50 35.83
CA VAL A 12 19.08 4.31 34.61
C VAL A 12 18.12 3.69 33.60
N VAL A 13 16.92 4.25 33.49
CA VAL A 13 15.97 3.88 32.43
C VAL A 13 16.43 4.55 31.14
N ALA A 14 17.22 3.85 30.34
CA ALA A 14 17.58 4.29 29.00
C ALA A 14 16.33 4.24 28.11
N GLY A 15 15.65 5.38 27.97
CA GLY A 15 14.49 5.51 27.09
C GLY A 15 14.90 5.35 25.62
N CYS A 16 14.48 4.24 25.00
CA CYS A 16 14.43 4.12 23.55
C CYS A 16 13.56 5.26 23.00
N ARG A 17 14.18 6.29 22.39
CA ARG A 17 13.42 7.28 21.63
C ARG A 17 12.88 6.57 20.38
N PRO A 18 11.56 6.59 20.13
CA PRO A 18 11.01 6.06 18.89
C PRO A 18 11.65 6.79 17.71
N LYS A 19 12.19 6.04 16.75
CA LYS A 19 12.81 6.59 15.54
C LYS A 19 11.71 7.27 14.72
N ALA A 20 11.88 8.55 14.43
CA ALA A 20 10.99 9.27 13.52
C ALA A 20 11.03 8.61 12.14
N VAL A 21 9.86 8.27 11.60
CA VAL A 21 9.70 7.70 10.27
C VAL A 21 9.44 8.86 9.30
N THR A 22 10.28 9.00 8.26
CA THR A 22 10.07 10.01 7.23
C THR A 22 8.81 9.68 6.43
N PRO A 23 7.82 10.57 6.33
CA PRO A 23 6.62 10.32 5.53
C PRO A 23 6.95 10.05 4.05
N ILE A 24 6.21 9.15 3.41
CA ILE A 24 6.40 8.76 2.00
C ILE A 24 5.30 9.30 1.08
N ASN A 25 4.47 10.21 1.58
CA ASN A 25 3.33 10.76 0.84
C ASN A 25 3.76 11.41 -0.48
N ASP A 26 4.87 12.14 -0.49
CA ASP A 26 5.37 12.82 -1.69
C ASP A 26 5.87 11.82 -2.76
N LEU A 27 6.36 10.65 -2.33
CA LEU A 27 6.79 9.58 -3.24
C LEU A 27 5.60 8.83 -3.84
N ILE A 28 4.54 8.62 -3.06
CA ILE A 28 3.36 7.84 -3.45
C ILE A 28 2.29 8.71 -4.16
N GLY A 29 2.24 10.01 -3.85
CA GLY A 29 1.20 10.96 -4.27
C GLY A 29 1.22 11.32 -5.76
N LYS A 30 1.09 10.32 -6.63
CA LYS A 30 1.08 10.46 -8.09
C LYS A 30 0.07 9.49 -8.71
N ILE A 31 0.03 9.44 -10.03
CA ILE A 31 -0.79 8.49 -10.78
C ILE A 31 0.08 7.28 -11.12
N TRP A 32 -0.39 6.10 -10.75
CA TRP A 32 0.29 4.84 -10.98
C TRP A 32 -0.46 3.98 -11.98
N GLN A 33 0.30 3.21 -12.76
CA GLN A 33 -0.21 2.16 -13.66
C GLN A 33 0.51 0.84 -13.40
N ALA A 34 -0.15 -0.28 -13.74
CA ALA A 34 0.46 -1.60 -13.58
C ALA A 34 1.59 -1.84 -14.58
N LYS A 35 2.78 -2.18 -14.07
CA LYS A 35 3.89 -2.76 -14.86
C LYS A 35 3.84 -4.27 -14.83
N GLN A 36 3.58 -4.86 -13.67
CA GLN A 36 3.37 -6.31 -13.52
C GLN A 36 2.36 -6.58 -12.40
N VAL A 37 1.53 -7.62 -12.58
CA VAL A 37 0.58 -8.07 -11.56
C VAL A 37 0.65 -9.58 -11.39
N LYS A 38 0.62 -10.04 -10.13
CA LYS A 38 0.40 -11.44 -9.79
C LYS A 38 -0.95 -11.62 -9.11
N GLU A 39 -1.65 -12.69 -9.48
CA GLU A 39 -2.78 -13.24 -8.73
C GLU A 39 -2.25 -14.48 -7.99
N GLY A 40 -2.08 -14.39 -6.67
CA GLY A 40 -1.36 -15.39 -5.89
C GLY A 40 0.11 -15.48 -6.33
N THR A 41 0.55 -16.67 -6.74
CA THR A 41 1.93 -16.90 -7.21
C THR A 41 2.11 -16.72 -8.72
N THR A 42 1.02 -16.52 -9.48
CA THR A 42 1.06 -16.51 -10.94
C THR A 42 1.12 -15.10 -11.47
N VAL A 43 2.13 -14.79 -12.30
CA VAL A 43 2.17 -13.54 -13.08
C VAL A 43 1.07 -13.61 -14.13
N VAL A 44 0.06 -12.74 -14.01
CA VAL A 44 -1.09 -12.70 -14.92
C VAL A 44 -1.05 -11.54 -15.89
N TYR A 45 -0.22 -10.54 -15.59
CA TYR A 45 -0.04 -9.36 -16.43
C TYR A 45 1.39 -8.84 -16.35
N THR A 46 1.97 -8.52 -17.51
CA THR A 46 3.17 -7.71 -17.67
C THR A 46 2.92 -6.71 -18.80
N ALA A 47 3.18 -5.43 -18.55
CA ALA A 47 3.00 -4.36 -19.53
C ALA A 47 3.91 -4.59 -20.76
N GLY A 48 3.34 -4.44 -21.96
CA GLY A 48 4.06 -4.67 -23.22
C GLY A 48 4.23 -6.14 -23.62
N ALA A 49 3.82 -7.10 -22.78
CA ALA A 49 3.79 -8.51 -23.19
C ALA A 49 2.73 -8.73 -24.28
N THR A 50 3.04 -9.59 -25.25
CA THR A 50 2.15 -9.90 -26.38
C THR A 50 0.92 -10.70 -25.98
N SER A 51 1.02 -11.50 -24.91
CA SER A 51 -0.08 -12.28 -24.36
C SER A 51 -0.04 -12.24 -22.84
N ASN A 52 -1.14 -11.81 -22.23
CA ASN A 52 -1.34 -11.75 -20.78
C ASN A 52 -2.55 -12.63 -20.41
N VAL A 53 -2.48 -13.34 -19.29
CA VAL A 53 -3.62 -14.12 -18.75
C VAL A 53 -4.80 -13.20 -18.40
N ARG A 54 -4.48 -11.98 -17.92
CA ARG A 54 -5.44 -10.95 -17.53
C ARG A 54 -5.10 -9.63 -18.22
N PRO A 55 -5.46 -9.46 -19.51
CA PRO A 55 -5.13 -8.25 -20.26
C PRO A 55 -5.82 -6.99 -19.72
N GLY A 56 -6.94 -7.14 -18.98
CA GLY A 56 -7.68 -6.03 -18.38
C GLY A 56 -6.86 -5.17 -17.41
N TYR A 57 -5.77 -5.70 -16.84
CA TYR A 57 -4.85 -4.92 -16.01
C TYR A 57 -4.14 -3.77 -16.75
N VAL A 58 -4.22 -3.72 -18.09
CA VAL A 58 -3.82 -2.52 -18.85
C VAL A 58 -4.59 -1.27 -18.39
N ASN A 59 -5.83 -1.45 -17.93
CA ASN A 59 -6.69 -0.38 -17.41
C ASN A 59 -6.38 -0.02 -15.95
N PHE A 60 -5.56 -0.82 -15.26
CA PHE A 60 -5.29 -0.60 -13.84
C PHE A 60 -4.67 0.78 -13.64
N ARG A 61 -5.33 1.60 -12.83
CA ARG A 61 -4.84 2.93 -12.45
C ARG A 61 -5.11 3.16 -10.98
N LEU A 62 -4.10 3.68 -10.28
CA LEU A 62 -4.19 4.12 -8.90
C LEU A 62 -3.77 5.58 -8.86
N ASN A 63 -4.76 6.48 -8.81
CA ASN A 63 -4.52 7.92 -8.76
C ASN A 63 -4.58 8.39 -7.30
N LEU A 64 -3.42 8.83 -6.80
CA LEU A 64 -3.22 9.39 -5.46
C LEU A 64 -2.66 10.81 -5.54
N SER A 65 -2.74 11.48 -6.70
CA SER A 65 -2.11 12.78 -6.93
C SER A 65 -2.76 13.92 -6.16
N GLN A 66 -3.89 13.66 -5.49
CA GLN A 66 -4.58 14.58 -4.61
C GLN A 66 -4.56 13.99 -3.20
N ALA A 67 -4.10 14.75 -2.20
CA ALA A 67 -3.86 14.27 -0.85
C ALA A 67 -5.06 13.54 -0.22
N ASP A 68 -6.28 14.05 -0.43
CA ASP A 68 -7.50 13.52 0.19
C ASP A 68 -8.39 12.76 -0.79
N LYS A 69 -7.86 12.32 -1.95
CA LYS A 69 -8.67 11.63 -2.97
C LYS A 69 -7.91 10.50 -3.62
N ALA A 70 -8.53 9.32 -3.57
CA ALA A 70 -8.11 8.13 -4.29
C ALA A 70 -9.06 7.89 -5.47
N ILE A 71 -8.50 7.54 -6.63
CA ILE A 71 -9.26 6.90 -7.72
C ILE A 71 -8.57 5.59 -8.05
N LEU A 72 -9.28 4.48 -7.84
CA LEU A 72 -8.83 3.13 -8.20
C LEU A 72 -9.65 2.64 -9.39
N THR A 73 -9.00 2.44 -10.52
CA THR A 73 -9.52 1.71 -11.66
C THR A 73 -8.88 0.33 -11.66
N ASP A 74 -9.68 -0.72 -11.51
CA ASP A 74 -9.20 -2.11 -11.46
C ASP A 74 -9.25 -2.75 -12.86
N LEU A 75 -9.05 -4.07 -12.96
CA LEU A 75 -9.00 -4.79 -14.23
C LEU A 75 -10.28 -4.69 -15.10
N ASP A 76 -11.42 -4.33 -14.50
CA ASP A 76 -12.71 -4.14 -15.18
C ASP A 76 -12.86 -2.75 -15.81
N GLY A 77 -11.88 -1.86 -15.63
CA GLY A 77 -11.86 -0.52 -16.20
C GLY A 77 -12.84 0.46 -15.56
N ARG A 78 -13.52 0.08 -14.48
CA ARG A 78 -14.49 0.95 -13.80
C ARG A 78 -13.85 1.63 -12.58
N PRO A 79 -13.82 2.97 -12.52
CA PRO A 79 -13.22 3.66 -11.39
C PRO A 79 -14.10 3.56 -10.14
N THR A 80 -13.45 3.43 -8.99
CA THR A 80 -14.02 3.72 -7.67
C THR A 80 -13.24 4.85 -7.02
N THR A 81 -13.96 5.77 -6.38
CA THR A 81 -13.39 6.98 -5.79
C THR A 81 -13.57 6.97 -4.28
N GLY A 82 -12.57 7.43 -3.55
CA GLY A 82 -12.61 7.52 -2.08
C GLY A 82 -11.49 8.42 -1.57
N THR A 83 -11.05 8.16 -0.34
CA THR A 83 -9.90 8.82 0.30
C THR A 83 -8.73 7.85 0.40
N TRP A 84 -7.51 8.36 0.59
CA TRP A 84 -6.36 7.50 0.92
C TRP A 84 -5.57 8.04 2.10
N SER A 85 -4.85 7.14 2.77
CA SER A 85 -3.87 7.46 3.79
C SER A 85 -2.74 6.43 3.81
N ILE A 86 -1.62 6.80 4.44
CA ILE A 86 -0.50 5.92 4.73
C ILE A 86 -0.49 5.64 6.23
N SER A 87 -0.27 4.39 6.64
CA SER A 87 -0.15 4.07 8.07
C SER A 87 1.06 4.78 8.70
N PRO A 88 1.04 5.06 10.02
CA PRO A 88 2.13 5.79 10.68
C PRO A 88 3.53 5.17 10.56
N ASP A 89 3.59 3.86 10.30
CA ASP A 89 4.83 3.09 10.09
C ASP A 89 5.25 2.99 8.61
N ASN A 90 4.53 3.65 7.69
CA ASN A 90 4.71 3.59 6.25
C ASN A 90 4.56 2.20 5.62
N GLN A 91 3.95 1.23 6.32
CA GLN A 91 3.82 -0.14 5.82
C GLN A 91 2.53 -0.40 5.05
N ARG A 92 1.54 0.50 5.15
CA ARG A 92 0.21 0.28 4.56
C ARG A 92 -0.26 1.50 3.79
N LEU A 93 -0.82 1.24 2.62
CA LEU A 93 -1.68 2.18 1.88
C LEU A 93 -3.13 1.76 2.13
N ILE A 94 -3.94 2.70 2.59
CA ILE A 94 -5.33 2.46 2.97
C ILE A 94 -6.20 3.33 2.06
N LEU A 95 -7.10 2.70 1.28
CA LEU A 95 -8.12 3.38 0.51
C LEU A 95 -9.48 3.16 1.18
N GLU A 96 -10.20 4.24 1.48
CA GLU A 96 -11.45 4.19 2.25
C GLU A 96 -12.57 4.96 1.57
N ASN A 97 -13.80 4.77 2.03
CA ASN A 97 -15.00 5.45 1.52
C ASN A 97 -15.19 5.26 0.00
N LEU A 98 -14.76 4.12 -0.53
CA LEU A 98 -14.75 3.84 -1.96
C LEU A 98 -16.17 3.68 -2.52
N THR A 99 -16.47 4.49 -3.54
CA THR A 99 -17.75 4.55 -4.25
C THR A 99 -17.53 4.52 -5.78
N PRO A 100 -18.13 3.56 -6.52
CA PRO A 100 -18.92 2.44 -6.02
C PRO A 100 -18.09 1.47 -5.18
N LYS A 101 -18.74 0.85 -4.19
CA LYS A 101 -18.10 -0.07 -3.25
C LYS A 101 -17.50 -1.29 -3.98
N PRO A 102 -16.21 -1.60 -3.79
CA PRO A 102 -15.61 -2.82 -4.32
C PRO A 102 -16.32 -4.08 -3.82
N SER A 103 -16.48 -5.07 -4.70
CA SER A 103 -17.18 -6.32 -4.38
C SER A 103 -16.54 -7.03 -3.19
N GLY A 104 -17.35 -7.35 -2.18
CA GLY A 104 -16.89 -8.08 -0.99
C GLY A 104 -16.08 -7.26 0.02
N SER A 105 -15.93 -5.94 -0.17
CA SER A 105 -15.33 -5.07 0.85
C SER A 105 -16.40 -4.39 1.70
N ILE A 106 -16.01 -3.48 2.59
CA ILE A 106 -16.90 -2.53 3.28
C ILE A 106 -16.78 -1.09 2.72
N GLY A 107 -16.22 -0.94 1.52
CA GLY A 107 -15.80 0.36 0.98
C GLY A 107 -14.31 0.67 1.21
N THR A 108 -13.55 -0.34 1.64
CA THR A 108 -12.13 -0.22 1.97
C THR A 108 -11.29 -1.21 1.16
N VAL A 109 -10.15 -0.75 0.66
CA VAL A 109 -9.12 -1.56 -0.02
C VAL A 109 -7.78 -1.16 0.58
N GLU A 110 -7.11 -2.11 1.24
CA GLU A 110 -5.79 -1.88 1.82
C GLU A 110 -4.72 -2.70 1.12
N PHE A 111 -3.51 -2.17 1.17
CA PHE A 111 -2.29 -2.81 0.65
C PHE A 111 -1.16 -2.72 1.67
N TYR A 112 -0.33 -3.75 1.74
CA TYR A 112 1.03 -3.65 2.24
C TYR A 112 1.91 -2.98 1.20
N ILE A 113 2.78 -2.08 1.65
CA ILE A 113 3.88 -1.50 0.87
C ILE A 113 5.08 -2.41 1.07
N THR A 114 5.39 -3.25 0.08
CA THR A 114 6.33 -4.37 0.24
C THR A 114 7.79 -4.01 -0.03
N ALA A 115 8.05 -2.81 -0.56
CA ALA A 115 9.36 -2.22 -0.73
C ALA A 115 9.30 -0.70 -0.53
N THR A 116 10.40 -0.08 -0.14
CA THR A 116 10.49 1.39 -0.03
C THR A 116 10.13 2.03 -1.38
N PRO A 117 9.09 2.87 -1.46
CA PRO A 117 8.72 3.52 -2.71
C PRO A 117 9.85 4.37 -3.27
N THR A 118 9.89 4.47 -4.59
CA THR A 118 10.80 5.36 -5.30
C THR A 118 10.03 6.24 -6.27
N GLU A 119 10.70 7.19 -6.92
CA GLU A 119 10.08 7.99 -7.97
C GLU A 119 9.56 7.14 -9.14
N ALA A 120 10.17 5.97 -9.37
CA ALA A 120 9.94 5.11 -10.52
C ALA A 120 9.04 3.90 -10.23
N GLU A 121 9.02 3.39 -9.00
CA GLU A 121 8.35 2.13 -8.68
C GLU A 121 7.65 2.15 -7.33
N LEU A 122 6.47 1.53 -7.29
CA LEU A 122 5.68 1.26 -6.08
C LEU A 122 5.25 -0.21 -6.06
N HIS A 123 5.57 -0.90 -4.98
CA HIS A 123 5.25 -2.32 -4.79
C HIS A 123 4.16 -2.49 -3.75
N LEU A 124 3.04 -3.08 -4.16
CA LEU A 124 1.86 -3.27 -3.32
C LEU A 124 1.45 -4.74 -3.25
N LEU A 125 0.99 -5.19 -2.09
CA LEU A 125 0.33 -6.47 -1.89
C LEU A 125 -1.02 -6.23 -1.21
N ARG A 126 -2.12 -6.73 -1.77
CA ARG A 126 -3.43 -6.64 -1.10
C ARG A 126 -3.40 -7.32 0.26
N THR A 127 -4.01 -6.70 1.28
CA THR A 127 -4.14 -7.30 2.62
C THR A 127 -5.25 -8.34 2.70
N SER A 128 -6.15 -8.36 1.72
CA SER A 128 -7.30 -9.24 1.63
C SER A 128 -7.52 -9.72 0.20
N GLU A 129 -8.03 -10.94 0.08
CA GLU A 129 -8.35 -11.56 -1.21
C GLU A 129 -9.32 -10.70 -2.03
N SER A 130 -9.14 -10.70 -3.35
CA SER A 130 -10.06 -10.05 -4.27
C SER A 130 -11.01 -11.07 -4.90
N ARG A 131 -12.31 -10.88 -4.68
CA ARG A 131 -13.35 -11.69 -5.34
C ARG A 131 -13.32 -11.56 -6.86
N LYS A 132 -12.83 -10.41 -7.37
CA LYS A 132 -12.70 -10.17 -8.82
C LYS A 132 -11.66 -11.08 -9.48
N THR A 133 -10.72 -11.61 -8.69
CA THR A 133 -9.61 -12.43 -9.18
C THR A 133 -9.68 -13.86 -8.64
N GLY A 134 -10.89 -14.35 -8.35
CA GLY A 134 -11.08 -15.71 -7.86
C GLY A 134 -10.56 -15.92 -6.44
N ASN A 135 -10.61 -14.89 -5.60
CA ASN A 135 -10.14 -14.88 -4.20
C ASN A 135 -8.62 -15.02 -4.07
N SER A 136 -7.85 -14.43 -4.97
CA SER A 136 -6.39 -14.35 -4.82
C SER A 136 -5.96 -13.12 -4.02
N LEU A 137 -4.82 -13.24 -3.33
CA LEU A 137 -4.02 -12.09 -2.89
C LEU A 137 -3.23 -11.57 -4.08
N ASN A 138 -3.39 -10.28 -4.39
CA ASN A 138 -2.80 -9.70 -5.60
C ASN A 138 -1.59 -8.84 -5.25
N GLU A 139 -0.49 -9.07 -5.97
CA GLU A 139 0.73 -8.27 -5.93
C GLU A 139 0.81 -7.37 -7.16
N TYR A 140 1.22 -6.13 -6.96
CA TYR A 140 1.34 -5.12 -7.99
C TYR A 140 2.73 -4.50 -7.95
N LEU A 141 3.42 -4.55 -9.09
CA LEU A 141 4.51 -3.64 -9.40
C LEU A 141 3.95 -2.52 -10.25
N LEU A 142 3.99 -1.30 -9.72
CA LEU A 142 3.45 -0.11 -10.34
C LEU A 142 4.58 0.83 -10.77
N VAL A 143 4.34 1.55 -11.86
CA VAL A 143 5.19 2.64 -12.35
C VAL A 143 4.33 3.90 -12.55
N PRO A 144 4.93 5.11 -12.57
CA PRO A 144 4.20 6.31 -12.92
C PRO A 144 3.44 6.16 -14.25
N ALA A 145 2.18 6.61 -14.25
CA ALA A 145 1.43 6.78 -15.48
C ALA A 145 1.89 8.09 -16.14
N ASN A 146 2.20 8.03 -17.43
CA ASN A 146 2.47 9.22 -18.25
C ASN A 146 1.19 9.99 -18.52
#